data_AF-A0A350IH05-F1
#
_entry.id   AF-A0A350IH05-F1
#
_cell.length_a   1.000
_cell.length_b   1.000
_cell.length_c   1.000
_cell.angle_alpha   90.00
_cell.angle_beta   90.00
_cell.angle_gamma   90.00
#
_symmetry.space_group_name_H-M   'P 1'
#
loop_
_entity.id
_entity.type
_entity.pdbx_description
1 polymer ?
#
loop_
_entity_poly.entity_id
_entity_poly.type
_entity_poly.pdbx_seq_one_letter_code
_entity_poly.pdbx_strand_id
1 'polypeptide(L)'
;KDTISKKYDGQFKAIFEDVFKEYAEAFEKAGIEYFYTLIDDAVARVMRSEGGFIWACKNYDGDVMSDMVSTAFGSLAMMTSVLVSPDGKYEYEAAHGTVTRHYYKYLKGEETSTNPMATIFAWSGAFRKRGELDNLPELVNYADQLEAACLDTLNEGIVTKDLANLMEGVTPQVKNSADFMAAIRERLEKRLA
;
A
#
# COMPACT_ATOMS: atom_id res chain seq x y z
N LYS A 1 3.11 -13.43 20.61
CA LYS A 1 3.50 -13.39 22.04
C LYS A 1 3.60 -14.81 22.60
N ASP A 2 4.50 -15.63 22.05
CA ASP A 2 4.67 -17.06 22.36
C ASP A 2 5.08 -17.34 23.81
N THR A 3 5.77 -16.40 24.47
CA THR A 3 6.06 -16.49 25.92
C THR A 3 4.80 -16.60 26.79
N ILE A 4 3.68 -16.03 26.33
CA ILE A 4 2.36 -16.09 26.99
C ILE A 4 1.47 -17.15 26.33
N SER A 5 1.31 -17.07 25.01
CA SER A 5 0.53 -17.99 24.19
C SER A 5 1.40 -19.14 23.69
N LYS A 6 1.83 -20.00 24.63
CA LYS A 6 2.87 -21.03 24.39
C LYS A 6 2.52 -22.04 23.32
N LYS A 7 1.23 -22.36 23.15
CA LYS A 7 0.76 -23.33 22.14
C LYS A 7 0.33 -22.64 20.86
N TYR A 8 -0.56 -21.65 20.95
CA TYR A 8 -1.16 -21.05 19.75
C TYR A 8 -0.14 -20.16 19.02
N ASP A 9 0.44 -19.15 19.68
CA ASP A 9 1.46 -18.30 19.06
C ASP A 9 2.79 -19.05 18.89
N GLY A 10 3.08 -19.98 19.80
CA GLY A 10 4.23 -20.89 19.66
C GLY A 10 4.17 -21.72 18.37
N GLN A 11 2.97 -22.12 17.92
CA GLN A 11 2.81 -22.83 16.65
C GLN A 11 3.14 -21.95 15.44
N PHE A 12 2.74 -20.68 15.43
CA PHE A 12 3.13 -19.75 14.36
C PHE A 12 4.65 -19.61 14.26
N LYS A 13 5.31 -19.42 15.40
CA LYS A 13 6.78 -19.37 15.46
C LYS A 13 7.41 -20.64 14.90
N ALA A 14 6.98 -21.80 15.39
CA ALA A 14 7.54 -23.09 14.98
C ALA A 14 7.36 -23.34 13.47
N ILE A 15 6.19 -23.01 12.91
CA ILE A 15 5.92 -23.15 11.47
C ILE A 15 6.82 -22.21 10.66
N PHE A 16 6.94 -20.93 11.04
CA PHE A 16 7.82 -20.00 10.34
C PHE A 16 9.29 -20.43 10.39
N GLU A 17 9.77 -20.89 11.55
CA GLU A 17 11.13 -21.39 11.70
C GLU A 17 11.38 -22.65 10.86
N ASP A 18 10.39 -23.54 10.74
CA ASP A 18 10.51 -24.76 9.95
C ASP A 18 10.53 -24.45 8.44
N VAL A 19 9.58 -23.64 7.98
CA VAL A 19 9.52 -23.18 6.58
C VAL A 19 10.79 -22.40 6.22
N PHE A 20 11.29 -21.52 7.09
CA PHE A 20 12.50 -20.74 6.83
C PHE A 20 13.73 -21.60 6.52
N LYS A 21 13.83 -22.82 7.06
CA LYS A 21 14.93 -23.75 6.74
C LYS A 21 15.01 -24.06 5.24
N GLU A 22 13.86 -24.12 4.57
CA GLU A 22 13.77 -24.35 3.12
C GLU A 22 14.22 -23.11 2.32
N TYR A 23 14.15 -21.92 2.93
CA TYR A 23 14.49 -20.64 2.29
C TYR A 23 15.85 -20.08 2.71
N ALA A 24 16.56 -20.70 3.65
CA ALA A 24 17.80 -20.15 4.23
C ALA A 24 18.86 -19.82 3.17
N GLU A 25 19.13 -20.74 2.24
CA GLU A 25 20.09 -20.53 1.14
C GLU A 25 19.63 -19.41 0.19
N ALA A 26 18.33 -19.35 -0.10
CA ALA A 26 17.76 -18.31 -0.96
C ALA A 26 17.87 -16.91 -0.31
N PHE A 27 17.66 -16.83 1.01
CA PHE A 27 17.83 -15.59 1.79
C PHE A 27 19.28 -15.13 1.80
N GLU A 28 20.23 -16.04 2.03
CA GLU A 28 21.66 -15.75 1.99
C GLU A 28 22.07 -15.25 0.60
N LYS A 29 21.65 -15.93 -0.47
CA LYS A 29 21.94 -15.54 -1.86
C LYS A 29 21.34 -14.17 -2.22
N ALA A 30 20.17 -13.85 -1.68
CA ALA A 30 19.52 -12.56 -1.88
C ALA A 30 20.04 -11.46 -0.93
N GLY A 31 20.87 -11.79 0.05
CA GLY A 31 21.40 -10.84 1.03
C GLY A 31 20.34 -10.29 2.00
N ILE A 32 19.28 -11.06 2.27
CA ILE A 32 18.18 -10.70 3.17
C ILE A 32 18.14 -11.64 4.38
N GLU A 33 17.52 -11.19 5.47
CA GLU A 33 17.45 -11.95 6.73
C GLU A 33 16.01 -12.24 7.16
N TYR A 34 15.83 -13.35 7.88
CA TYR A 34 14.63 -13.64 8.66
C TYR A 34 14.91 -13.31 10.13
N PHE A 35 14.07 -12.45 10.70
CA PHE A 35 14.19 -12.01 12.08
C PHE A 35 12.90 -12.26 12.86
N TYR A 36 12.99 -13.09 13.91
CA TYR A 36 11.89 -13.33 14.84
C TYR A 36 12.11 -12.59 16.16
N THR A 37 11.08 -11.91 16.66
CA THR A 37 11.04 -11.36 18.01
C THR A 37 9.62 -11.34 18.58
N LEU A 38 9.48 -10.98 19.86
CA LEU A 38 8.17 -10.77 20.48
C LEU A 38 7.49 -9.52 19.91
N ILE A 39 6.16 -9.57 19.78
CA ILE A 39 5.38 -8.51 19.13
C ILE A 39 5.59 -7.11 19.74
N ASP A 40 5.79 -7.00 21.05
CA ASP A 40 6.10 -5.74 21.72
C ASP A 40 7.48 -5.18 21.37
N ASP A 41 8.49 -6.05 21.26
CA ASP A 41 9.82 -5.65 20.77
C ASP A 41 9.80 -5.33 19.27
N ALA A 42 9.02 -6.08 18.47
CA ALA A 42 8.84 -5.80 17.05
C ALA A 42 8.27 -4.40 16.83
N VAL A 43 7.18 -4.04 17.51
CA VAL A 43 6.57 -2.70 17.41
C VAL A 43 7.58 -1.61 17.81
N ALA A 44 8.33 -1.80 18.90
CA ALA A 44 9.34 -0.83 19.34
C ALA A 44 10.47 -0.65 18.31
N ARG A 45 10.88 -1.71 17.62
CA ARG A 45 11.87 -1.67 16.55
C ARG A 45 11.35 -0.95 15.32
N VAL A 46 10.11 -1.23 14.89
CA VAL A 46 9.47 -0.57 13.74
C VAL A 46 9.50 0.95 13.92
N MET A 47 9.12 1.44 15.12
CA MET A 47 9.12 2.87 15.43
C MET A 47 10.50 3.56 15.39
N ARG A 48 11.60 2.79 15.50
CA ARG A 48 12.97 3.30 15.46
C ARG A 48 13.69 3.00 14.15
N SER A 49 13.05 2.25 13.26
CA SER A 49 13.64 1.79 12.02
C SER A 49 13.53 2.84 10.92
N GLU A 50 14.39 2.72 9.91
CA GLU A 50 14.29 3.47 8.65
C GLU A 50 13.32 2.81 7.64
N GLY A 51 12.60 1.75 8.06
CA GLY A 51 11.76 0.94 7.18
C GLY A 51 12.55 -0.03 6.29
N GLY A 52 11.97 -0.45 5.16
CA GLY A 52 12.65 -1.28 4.16
C GLY A 52 12.58 -2.80 4.37
N PHE A 53 11.65 -3.29 5.19
CA PHE A 53 11.47 -4.72 5.45
C PHE A 53 9.99 -5.14 5.40
N ILE A 54 9.75 -6.44 5.25
CA ILE A 54 8.41 -7.03 5.37
C ILE A 54 8.14 -7.34 6.84
N TRP A 55 7.12 -6.69 7.41
CA TRP A 55 6.63 -7.02 8.74
C TRP A 55 5.49 -8.04 8.64
N ALA A 56 5.84 -9.32 8.79
CA ALA A 56 4.86 -10.40 8.82
C ALA A 56 4.06 -10.38 10.14
N CYS A 57 2.77 -10.09 10.05
CA CYS A 57 1.85 -10.02 11.19
C CYS A 57 0.80 -11.13 11.13
N LYS A 58 0.32 -11.57 12.30
CA LYS A 58 -0.92 -12.36 12.38
C LYS A 58 -2.10 -11.48 12.00
N ASN A 59 -3.23 -12.09 11.63
CA ASN A 59 -4.42 -11.40 11.12
C ASN A 59 -4.76 -10.10 11.88
N TYR A 60 -5.09 -10.19 13.18
CA TYR A 60 -5.42 -9.00 13.99
C TYR A 60 -4.26 -7.99 14.10
N ASP A 61 -3.03 -8.46 14.30
CA ASP A 61 -1.86 -7.58 14.39
C ASP A 61 -1.64 -6.87 13.04
N GLY A 62 -1.88 -7.53 11.91
CA GLY A 62 -1.73 -6.99 10.56
C GLY A 62 -2.79 -5.94 10.24
N ASP A 63 -4.05 -6.22 10.58
CA ASP A 63 -5.17 -5.29 10.45
C ASP A 63 -4.86 -3.98 11.18
N VAL A 64 -4.55 -4.05 12.48
CA VAL A 64 -4.26 -2.86 13.30
C VAL A 64 -2.96 -2.16 12.90
N MET A 65 -1.89 -2.90 12.63
CA MET A 65 -0.59 -2.29 12.36
C MET A 65 -0.48 -1.73 10.95
N SER A 66 -1.21 -2.26 9.98
CA SER A 66 -1.28 -1.70 8.63
C SER A 66 -1.83 -0.27 8.65
N ASP A 67 -2.95 -0.04 9.34
CA ASP A 67 -3.55 1.29 9.56
C ASP A 67 -2.62 2.25 10.30
N MET A 68 -1.91 1.75 11.33
CA MET A 68 -0.95 2.55 12.09
C MET A 68 0.22 3.00 11.20
N VAL A 69 0.82 2.07 10.46
CA VAL A 69 1.95 2.34 9.57
C VAL A 69 1.51 3.27 8.43
N SER A 70 0.40 3.01 7.76
CA SER A 70 -0.09 3.87 6.66
C SER A 70 -0.35 5.30 7.11
N THR A 71 -0.88 5.48 8.33
CA THR A 71 -1.09 6.80 8.91
C THR A 71 0.24 7.49 9.22
N ALA A 72 1.23 6.76 9.73
CA ALA A 72 2.57 7.30 9.99
C ALA A 72 3.31 7.71 8.70
N PHE A 73 3.10 6.99 7.59
CA PHE A 73 3.63 7.35 6.27
C PHE A 73 2.88 8.53 5.62
N GLY A 74 1.73 8.94 6.15
CA GLY A 74 1.03 10.15 5.75
C GLY A 74 -0.49 9.99 5.74
N SER A 75 -1.03 9.28 4.75
CA SER A 75 -2.47 9.08 4.59
C SER A 75 -2.77 7.64 4.22
N LEU A 76 -3.87 7.09 4.77
CA LEU A 76 -4.41 5.77 4.42
C LEU A 76 -4.62 5.59 2.91
N ALA A 77 -4.96 6.67 2.20
CA ALA A 77 -5.17 6.63 0.76
C ALA A 77 -3.87 6.49 -0.05
N MET A 78 -2.70 6.53 0.60
CA MET A 78 -1.38 6.31 0.01
C MET A 78 -0.89 4.86 0.21
N MET A 79 -1.70 3.97 0.78
CA MET A 79 -1.36 2.56 0.96
C MET A 79 -1.98 1.70 -0.16
N THR A 80 -1.17 0.79 -0.70
CA THR A 80 -1.62 -0.28 -1.60
C THR A 80 -1.93 -1.55 -0.79
N SER A 81 -2.93 -2.32 -1.20
CA SER A 81 -3.22 -3.64 -0.62
C SER A 81 -3.30 -4.70 -1.73
N VAL A 82 -2.66 -5.83 -1.48
CA VAL A 82 -2.70 -7.00 -2.36
C VAL A 82 -2.79 -8.28 -1.53
N LEU A 83 -3.82 -9.07 -1.78
CA LEU A 83 -3.93 -10.44 -1.29
C LEU A 83 -3.29 -11.37 -2.32
N VAL A 84 -2.37 -12.21 -1.84
CA VAL A 84 -1.72 -13.25 -2.65
C VAL A 84 -2.08 -14.61 -2.06
N SER A 85 -2.71 -15.45 -2.85
CA SER A 85 -3.12 -16.78 -2.41
C SER A 85 -1.99 -17.81 -2.61
N PRO A 86 -2.02 -18.95 -1.89
CA PRO A 86 -1.05 -20.03 -2.08
C PRO A 86 -1.08 -20.65 -3.48
N ASP A 87 -2.21 -20.58 -4.18
CA ASP A 87 -2.36 -21.06 -5.57
C ASP A 87 -2.02 -19.98 -6.62
N GLY A 88 -1.40 -18.87 -6.21
CA GLY A 88 -0.88 -17.85 -7.13
C GLY A 88 -1.95 -16.93 -7.72
N LYS A 89 -3.12 -16.81 -7.06
CA LYS A 89 -4.12 -15.79 -7.38
C LYS A 89 -3.79 -14.50 -6.65
N TYR A 90 -4.19 -13.40 -7.26
CA TYR A 90 -3.94 -12.05 -6.78
C TYR A 90 -5.26 -11.29 -6.73
N GLU A 91 -5.50 -10.60 -5.62
CA GLU A 91 -6.60 -9.66 -5.45
C GLU A 91 -6.00 -8.32 -5.02
N TYR A 92 -6.29 -7.27 -5.79
CA TYR A 92 -5.82 -5.91 -5.54
C TYR A 92 -6.99 -5.09 -5.03
N GLU A 93 -6.78 -4.38 -3.92
CA GLU A 93 -7.82 -3.57 -3.29
C GLU A 93 -7.24 -2.25 -2.76
N ALA A 94 -8.12 -1.29 -2.50
CA ALA A 94 -7.75 -0.11 -1.74
C ALA A 94 -7.80 -0.46 -0.24
N ALA A 95 -6.75 -0.10 0.52
CA ALA A 95 -6.68 -0.42 1.95
C ALA A 95 -7.72 0.32 2.80
N HIS A 96 -8.31 1.41 2.29
CA HIS A 96 -9.27 2.22 3.03
C HIS A 96 -10.72 1.70 2.91
N GLY A 97 -11.55 2.01 3.91
CA GLY A 97 -13.00 1.77 3.86
C GLY A 97 -13.75 2.65 2.85
N THR A 98 -15.08 2.60 2.87
CA THR A 98 -15.96 3.24 1.85
C THR A 98 -16.11 4.76 1.98
N VAL A 99 -15.40 5.42 2.90
CA VAL A 99 -15.43 6.89 3.11
C VAL A 99 -16.85 7.46 3.25
N THR A 100 -17.69 6.80 4.06
CA THR A 100 -19.13 7.11 4.25
C THR A 100 -19.43 8.58 4.52
N ARG A 101 -18.57 9.29 5.26
CA ARG A 101 -18.74 10.73 5.53
C ARG A 101 -18.69 11.57 4.25
N HIS A 102 -17.80 11.25 3.31
CA HIS A 102 -17.73 11.93 2.01
C HIS A 102 -18.93 11.52 1.15
N TYR A 103 -19.33 10.25 1.19
CA TYR A 103 -20.52 9.79 0.48
C TYR A 103 -21.79 10.56 0.87
N TYR A 104 -22.03 10.82 2.16
CA TYR A 104 -23.18 11.62 2.58
C TYR A 104 -23.14 13.09 2.14
N LYS A 105 -21.95 13.65 1.94
CA LYS A 105 -21.79 14.99 1.36
C LYS A 105 -22.12 14.98 -0.13
N TYR A 106 -21.59 13.99 -0.85
CA TYR A 106 -21.91 13.76 -2.25
C TYR A 106 -23.43 13.63 -2.48
N LEU A 107 -24.15 12.89 -1.64
CA LEU A 107 -25.62 12.77 -1.73
C LEU A 107 -26.37 14.10 -1.56
N LYS A 108 -25.75 15.12 -0.96
CA LYS A 108 -26.29 16.47 -0.82
C LYS A 108 -25.87 17.40 -1.97
N GLY A 109 -25.14 16.91 -2.96
CA GLY A 109 -24.56 17.71 -4.04
C GLY A 109 -23.32 18.52 -3.61
N GLU A 110 -22.73 18.24 -2.45
CA GLU A 110 -21.49 18.88 -2.01
C GLU A 110 -20.30 18.24 -2.74
N GLU A 111 -19.34 19.08 -3.16
CA GLU A 111 -18.05 18.58 -3.63
C GLU A 111 -17.26 17.91 -2.50
N THR A 112 -16.53 16.86 -2.85
CA THR A 112 -15.64 16.15 -1.93
C THR A 112 -14.22 16.15 -2.46
N SER A 113 -13.25 16.06 -1.54
CA SER A 113 -11.83 15.88 -1.84
C SER A 113 -11.41 14.52 -1.30
N THR A 114 -12.09 13.48 -1.78
CA THR A 114 -11.75 12.08 -1.53
C THR A 114 -10.55 11.71 -2.38
N ASN A 115 -9.53 11.11 -1.77
CA ASN A 115 -8.30 10.72 -2.43
C ASN A 115 -8.47 9.39 -3.18
N PRO A 116 -8.33 9.35 -4.52
CA PRO A 116 -8.50 8.14 -5.32
C PRO A 116 -7.22 7.31 -5.46
N MET A 117 -6.08 7.71 -4.88
CA MET A 117 -4.76 7.10 -5.10
C MET A 117 -4.76 5.59 -4.86
N ALA A 118 -5.18 5.12 -3.67
CA ALA A 118 -5.24 3.69 -3.37
C ALA A 118 -6.12 2.90 -4.36
N THR A 119 -7.23 3.49 -4.82
CA THR A 119 -8.10 2.86 -5.83
C THR A 119 -7.41 2.76 -7.19
N ILE A 120 -6.71 3.82 -7.61
CA ILE A 120 -5.94 3.83 -8.86
C ILE A 120 -4.82 2.79 -8.81
N PHE A 121 -4.12 2.70 -7.67
CA PHE A 121 -3.01 1.75 -7.49
C PHE A 121 -3.49 0.30 -7.39
N ALA A 122 -4.71 0.06 -6.89
CA ALA A 122 -5.34 -1.26 -6.99
C ALA A 122 -5.57 -1.66 -8.45
N TRP A 123 -6.07 -0.74 -9.29
CA TRP A 123 -6.27 -0.98 -10.72
C TRP A 123 -4.95 -1.18 -11.48
N SER A 124 -3.96 -0.31 -11.30
CA SER A 124 -2.66 -0.45 -11.95
C SER A 124 -1.95 -1.72 -11.51
N GLY A 125 -2.00 -2.08 -10.23
CA GLY A 125 -1.50 -3.36 -9.72
C GLY A 125 -2.14 -4.55 -10.43
N ALA A 126 -3.47 -4.56 -10.55
CA ALA A 126 -4.20 -5.60 -11.27
C ALA A 126 -3.85 -5.64 -12.77
N PHE A 127 -3.73 -4.49 -13.43
CA PHE A 127 -3.31 -4.41 -14.84
C PHE A 127 -1.90 -4.95 -15.05
N ARG A 128 -0.95 -4.51 -14.22
CA ARG A 128 0.44 -4.98 -14.26
C ARG A 128 0.49 -6.49 -14.11
N LYS A 129 -0.17 -7.02 -13.08
CA LYS A 129 -0.17 -8.46 -12.83
C LYS A 129 -0.82 -9.26 -13.94
N ARG A 130 -1.94 -8.76 -14.47
CA ARG A 130 -2.58 -9.41 -15.62
C ARG A 130 -1.67 -9.38 -16.84
N GLY A 131 -1.01 -8.26 -17.09
CA GLY A 131 -0.06 -8.07 -18.18
C GLY A 131 1.14 -9.01 -18.09
N GLU A 132 1.72 -9.18 -16.89
CA GLU A 132 2.78 -10.17 -16.64
C GLU A 132 2.31 -11.59 -16.97
N LEU A 133 1.15 -12.00 -16.45
CA LEU A 133 0.65 -13.36 -16.60
C LEU A 133 0.24 -13.68 -18.06
N ASP A 134 -0.27 -12.70 -18.81
CA ASP A 134 -0.66 -12.86 -20.22
C ASP A 134 0.45 -12.49 -21.22
N ASN A 135 1.64 -12.08 -20.74
CA ASN A 135 2.72 -11.53 -21.56
C ASN A 135 2.28 -10.34 -22.45
N LEU A 136 1.55 -9.39 -21.88
CA LEU A 136 1.08 -8.15 -22.52
C LEU A 136 1.90 -6.95 -22.02
N PRO A 137 3.09 -6.67 -22.60
CA PRO A 137 3.98 -5.60 -22.12
C PRO A 137 3.36 -4.21 -22.22
N GLU A 138 2.44 -3.98 -23.16
CA GLU A 138 1.71 -2.70 -23.27
C GLU A 138 0.82 -2.44 -22.06
N LEU A 139 0.20 -3.48 -21.50
CA LEU A 139 -0.64 -3.37 -20.30
C LEU A 139 0.21 -3.10 -19.05
N VAL A 140 1.37 -3.75 -18.96
CA VAL A 140 2.38 -3.48 -17.92
C VAL A 140 2.83 -2.02 -17.99
N ASN A 141 3.22 -1.56 -19.19
CA ASN A 141 3.65 -0.18 -19.38
C ASN A 141 2.54 0.82 -19.06
N TYR A 142 1.29 0.56 -19.45
CA TYR A 142 0.16 1.42 -19.10
C TYR A 142 -0.01 1.54 -17.58
N ALA A 143 0.11 0.43 -16.84
CA ALA A 143 0.06 0.44 -15.38
C ALA A 143 1.18 1.30 -14.76
N ASP A 144 2.41 1.15 -15.28
CA ASP A 144 3.57 1.92 -14.82
C ASP A 144 3.41 3.42 -15.11
N GLN A 145 2.90 3.79 -16.30
CA GLN A 145 2.65 5.19 -16.63
C GLN A 145 1.50 5.79 -15.82
N LEU A 146 0.47 5.01 -15.48
CA LEU A 146 -0.63 5.45 -14.62
C LEU A 146 -0.13 5.78 -13.21
N GLU A 147 0.66 4.90 -12.59
CA GLU A 147 1.25 5.18 -11.27
C GLU A 147 2.20 6.37 -11.33
N ALA A 148 3.03 6.46 -12.37
CA ALA A 148 3.95 7.58 -12.53
C ALA A 148 3.22 8.92 -12.75
N ALA A 149 2.09 8.94 -13.48
CA ALA A 149 1.24 10.13 -13.63
C ALA A 149 0.64 10.58 -12.29
N CYS A 150 0.25 9.63 -11.43
CA CYS A 150 -0.18 9.94 -10.07
C CYS A 150 0.92 10.60 -9.25
N LEU A 151 2.14 10.05 -9.29
CA LEU A 151 3.28 10.61 -8.57
C LEU A 151 3.68 12.00 -9.09
N ASP A 152 3.69 12.20 -10.41
CA ASP A 152 3.92 13.53 -11.01
C ASP A 152 2.91 14.56 -10.52
N THR A 153 1.63 14.18 -10.42
CA THR A 153 0.56 15.05 -9.93
C THR A 153 0.87 15.53 -8.51
N LEU A 154 1.29 14.62 -7.63
CA LEU A 154 1.68 14.94 -6.27
C LEU A 154 2.96 15.79 -6.21
N ASN A 155 3.97 15.47 -7.03
CA ASN A 155 5.24 16.20 -7.07
C ASN A 155 5.08 17.65 -7.57
N GLU A 156 4.08 17.93 -8.40
CA GLU A 156 3.70 19.29 -8.80
C GLU A 156 2.84 20.02 -7.73
N GLY A 157 2.61 19.37 -6.61
CA GLY A 157 1.85 19.87 -5.47
C GLY A 157 0.35 19.85 -5.65
N ILE A 158 -0.17 19.21 -6.69
CA ILE A 158 -1.61 19.02 -6.86
C ILE A 158 -2.02 17.85 -5.98
N VAL A 159 -2.91 18.11 -5.02
CA VAL A 159 -3.24 17.14 -3.96
C VAL A 159 -4.71 17.19 -3.57
N THR A 160 -5.21 16.12 -2.95
CA THR A 160 -6.46 16.14 -2.21
C THR A 160 -6.26 16.65 -0.78
N LYS A 161 -7.37 16.98 -0.11
CA LYS A 161 -7.38 17.67 1.18
C LYS A 161 -6.67 16.90 2.30
N ASP A 162 -6.69 15.57 2.27
CA ASP A 162 -6.02 14.70 3.23
C ASP A 162 -4.49 14.83 3.19
N LEU A 163 -3.91 15.12 2.02
CA LEU A 163 -2.46 15.26 1.83
C LEU A 163 -1.96 16.69 2.02
N ALA A 164 -2.84 17.68 1.94
CA ALA A 164 -2.47 19.10 1.93
C ALA A 164 -1.61 19.52 3.14
N ASN A 165 -1.92 18.98 4.33
CA ASN A 165 -1.20 19.32 5.57
C ASN A 165 0.06 18.48 5.79
N LEU A 166 0.32 17.48 4.95
CA LEU A 166 1.44 16.55 5.06
C LEU A 166 2.58 16.89 4.09
N MET A 167 2.34 17.84 3.18
CA MET A 167 3.30 18.25 2.17
C MET A 167 4.37 19.16 2.76
N GLU A 168 5.63 18.86 2.44
CA GLU A 168 6.79 19.70 2.75
C GLU A 168 7.51 20.08 1.45
N GLY A 169 8.07 21.29 1.39
CA GLY A 169 8.89 21.75 0.26
C GLY A 169 8.12 22.19 -1.01
N VAL A 170 6.81 21.95 -1.08
CA VAL A 170 5.94 22.38 -2.20
C VAL A 170 4.63 22.97 -1.64
N THR A 171 4.15 24.08 -2.22
CA THR A 171 2.86 24.67 -1.84
C THR A 171 1.70 23.79 -2.34
N PRO A 172 0.85 23.25 -1.46
CA PRO A 172 -0.23 22.36 -1.86
C PRO A 172 -1.35 23.11 -2.61
N GLN A 173 -1.65 22.63 -3.82
CA GLN A 173 -2.79 23.03 -4.64
C GLN A 173 -3.94 22.03 -4.42
N VAL A 174 -4.78 22.32 -3.43
CA VAL A 174 -5.86 21.41 -3.03
C VAL A 174 -6.95 21.36 -4.10
N LYS A 175 -7.31 20.15 -4.53
CA LYS A 175 -8.36 19.87 -5.52
C LYS A 175 -9.49 19.02 -4.93
N ASN A 176 -10.68 19.16 -5.50
CA ASN A 176 -11.75 18.19 -5.28
C ASN A 176 -11.40 16.87 -6.02
N SER A 177 -12.15 15.79 -5.78
CA SER A 177 -11.87 14.48 -6.37
C SER A 177 -11.88 14.49 -7.90
N ALA A 178 -12.79 15.25 -8.52
CA ALA A 178 -12.92 15.28 -9.98
C ALA A 178 -11.73 16.00 -10.64
N ASP A 179 -11.36 17.17 -10.11
CA ASP A 179 -10.24 17.96 -10.59
C ASP A 179 -8.91 17.24 -10.38
N PHE A 180 -8.77 16.51 -9.27
CA PHE A 180 -7.59 15.70 -9.00
C PHE A 180 -7.45 14.55 -10.01
N MET A 181 -8.53 13.84 -10.31
CA MET A 181 -8.52 12.81 -11.36
C MET A 181 -8.26 13.39 -12.76
N ALA A 182 -8.79 14.56 -13.06
CA ALA A 182 -8.53 15.25 -14.33
C ALA A 182 -7.04 15.63 -14.46
N ALA A 183 -6.42 16.10 -13.37
CA ALA A 183 -4.99 16.39 -13.33
C ALA A 183 -4.12 15.14 -13.56
N ILE A 184 -4.47 14.01 -12.93
CA ILE A 184 -3.78 12.73 -13.17
C ILE A 184 -3.91 12.33 -14.64
N ARG A 185 -5.12 12.43 -15.21
CA ARG A 185 -5.36 12.10 -16.62
C ARG A 185 -4.51 12.94 -17.57
N GLU A 186 -4.41 14.25 -17.35
CA GLU A 186 -3.57 15.13 -18.19
C GLU A 186 -2.11 14.65 -18.24
N ARG A 187 -1.57 14.22 -17.10
CA ARG A 187 -0.19 13.71 -17.00
C ARG A 187 -0.05 12.34 -17.65
N LEU A 188 -1.04 11.46 -17.47
CA LEU A 188 -1.08 10.18 -18.14
C LEU A 188 -1.09 10.33 -19.67
N GLU A 189 -1.94 11.22 -20.19
CA GLU A 189 -2.02 11.49 -21.63
C GLU A 189 -0.67 12.01 -22.18
N LYS A 190 0.05 12.86 -21.43
CA LYS A 190 1.41 13.30 -21.79
C LYS A 190 2.46 12.19 -21.75
N ARG A 191 2.32 11.24 -20.81
CA ARG A 191 3.24 10.08 -20.67
C ARG A 191 3.04 9.01 -21.74
N LEU A 192 1.84 8.92 -22.30
CA LEU A 192 1.48 7.94 -23.33
C LEU A 192 1.63 8.48 -24.77
N ALA A 193 1.83 9.79 -24.93
CA ALA A 193 2.07 10.44 -26.22
C ALA A 193 3.51 10.26 -26.71
#